data_AF-A0A511B6B3-F1
#
_entry.id   AF-A0A511B6B3-F1
#
_cell.length_a   1.000
_cell.length_b   1.000
_cell.length_c   1.000
_cell.angle_alpha   90.00
_cell.angle_beta   90.00
_cell.angle_gamma   90.00
#
_symmetry.space_group_name_H-M   'P 1'
#
loop_
_entity.id
_entity.type
_entity.pdbx_description
1 polymer ?
#
loop_
_entity_poly.entity_id
_entity_poly.type
_entity_poly.pdbx_seq_one_letter_code
_entity_poly.pdbx_strand_id
1 'polypeptide(L)' 'MSDITGRPIASMKSVLEDAVSLAGGQRAWSRKTGINQADVSQALNGKKDPMPESIINALGYVTQIVCIPMRGQNR' A
#
# COMPACT_ATOMS: atom_id res chain seq x y z
N MET A 1 -22.54 -3.64 14.23
CA MET A 1 -22.03 -4.19 12.96
C MET A 1 -21.51 -3.01 12.17
N SER A 2 -20.21 -2.74 12.26
CA SER A 2 -19.61 -1.57 11.62
C SER A 2 -19.36 -1.88 10.15
N ASP A 3 -19.99 -1.11 9.27
CA ASP A 3 -19.77 -1.13 7.83
C ASP A 3 -18.27 -1.11 7.54
N ILE A 4 -17.75 -2.23 7.03
CA ILE A 4 -16.49 -2.25 6.31
C ILE A 4 -16.78 -1.44 5.06
N THR A 5 -16.42 -0.15 5.10
CA THR A 5 -16.57 0.77 3.98
C THR A 5 -15.87 0.15 2.77
N GLY A 6 -16.64 -0.44 1.86
CA GLY A 6 -16.21 -0.91 0.56
C GLY A 6 -15.85 0.27 -0.32
N ARG A 7 -14.78 0.99 0.03
CA ARG A 7 -14.06 1.81 -0.95
C ARG A 7 -13.32 0.82 -1.85
N PRO A 8 -13.45 0.90 -3.18
CA PRO A 8 -12.54 0.19 -4.06
C PRO A 8 -11.13 0.56 -3.62
N ILE A 9 -10.28 -0.43 -3.33
CA ILE A 9 -8.85 -0.19 -3.14
C ILE A 9 -8.34 0.24 -4.52
N ALA A 10 -8.44 1.55 -4.81
CA ALA A 10 -8.15 2.08 -6.15
C ALA A 10 -6.70 1.76 -6.56
N SER A 11 -5.80 1.68 -5.57
CA SER A 11 -4.45 1.12 -5.67
C SER A 11 -3.78 1.07 -4.28
N MET A 12 -2.70 0.31 -4.12
CA MET A 12 -1.88 0.35 -2.89
C MET A 12 -1.36 1.77 -2.58
N LYS A 13 -1.17 2.60 -3.60
CA LYS A 13 -0.84 4.02 -3.45
C LYS A 13 -1.95 4.81 -2.75
N SER A 14 -3.23 4.60 -3.12
CA SER A 14 -4.35 5.29 -2.45
C SER A 14 -4.44 4.95 -0.96
N VAL A 15 -4.13 3.70 -0.59
CA VAL A 15 -4.08 3.28 0.82
C VAL A 15 -2.97 4.00 1.57
N LEU A 16 -1.80 4.15 0.95
CA LEU A 16 -0.70 4.91 1.53
C LEU A 16 -1.05 6.40 1.69
N GLU A 17 -1.70 7.01 0.71
CA GLU A 17 -2.17 8.41 0.78
C GLU A 17 -3.12 8.63 1.95
N ASP A 18 -4.11 7.76 2.10
CA ASP A 18 -5.08 7.80 3.20
C ASP A 18 -4.38 7.62 4.57
N ALA A 19 -3.48 6.65 4.68
CA ALA A 19 -2.74 6.40 5.92
C ALA A 19 -1.82 7.58 6.31
N VAL A 20 -1.18 8.20 5.32
CA VAL A 20 -0.35 9.39 5.50
C VAL A 20 -1.20 10.59 5.91
N SER A 21 -2.36 10.78 5.28
CA SER A 21 -3.31 11.85 5.63
C SER A 21 -3.82 11.69 7.06
N LEU A 22 -4.24 10.48 7.44
CA LEU A 22 -4.72 10.16 8.79
C LEU A 22 -3.65 10.36 9.87
N ALA A 23 -2.38 10.11 9.54
CA ALA A 23 -1.26 10.35 10.46
C ALA A 23 -0.89 11.84 10.62
N GLY A 24 -1.44 12.74 9.80
CA GLY A 24 -1.07 14.16 9.79
C GLY A 24 0.13 14.49 8.90
N GLY A 25 0.38 13.65 7.89
CA GLY A 25 1.40 13.87 6.86
C GLY A 25 2.56 12.86 6.88
N GLN A 26 3.39 12.91 5.83
CA GLN A 26 4.42 11.89 5.58
C GLN A 26 5.44 11.77 6.73
N ARG A 27 5.82 12.91 7.34
CA ARG A 27 6.75 12.93 8.49
C ARG A 27 6.16 12.26 9.73
N ALA A 28 4.89 12.51 10.02
CA ALA A 28 4.22 11.90 11.15
C ALA A 28 4.04 10.39 10.96
N TRP A 29 3.65 9.99 9.74
CA TRP A 29 3.55 8.57 9.39
C TRP A 29 4.91 7.85 9.43
N SER A 30 5.96 8.48 8.91
CA SER A 30 7.35 7.98 8.96
C SER A 30 7.83 7.77 10.40
N ARG A 31 7.58 8.74 11.29
CA ARG A 31 7.91 8.60 12.73
C ARG A 31 7.12 7.48 13.41
N LYS A 32 5.85 7.30 13.05
CA LYS A 32 4.98 6.26 13.61
C LYS A 32 5.41 4.85 13.19
N THR A 33 5.84 4.69 11.94
CA THR A 33 6.13 3.39 11.33
C THR A 33 7.62 3.03 11.31
N GLY A 34 8.50 4.01 11.53
CA GLY A 34 9.96 3.84 11.38
C GLY A 34 10.42 3.81 9.92
N ILE A 35 9.53 3.95 8.94
CA ILE A 35 9.88 3.98 7.52
C ILE A 35 10.46 5.34 7.15
N ASN A 36 11.52 5.38 6.35
CA ASN A 36 12.14 6.63 5.94
C ASN A 36 11.17 7.49 5.10
N GLN A 37 11.04 8.77 5.43
CA GLN A 37 10.19 9.71 4.69
C GLN A 37 10.50 9.74 3.18
N ALA A 38 11.78 9.57 2.80
CA ALA A 38 12.17 9.53 1.40
C ALA A 38 11.51 8.35 0.64
N ASP A 39 11.41 7.18 1.28
CA ASP A 39 10.78 6.01 0.70
C ASP A 39 9.27 6.20 0.55
N VAL A 40 8.62 6.80 1.55
CA VAL A 40 7.20 7.18 1.49
C VAL A 40 6.95 8.14 0.33
N SER A 41 7.79 9.16 0.17
CA SER A 41 7.67 10.13 -0.93
C SER A 41 7.87 9.48 -2.30
N GLN A 42 8.86 8.60 -2.45
CA GLN A 42 9.09 7.89 -3.72
C GLN A 42 7.94 6.95 -4.08
N ALA A 43 7.40 6.23 -3.10
CA ALA A 43 6.22 5.38 -3.25
C ALA A 43 4.99 6.18 -3.69
N LEU A 44 4.69 7.30 -3.04
CA LEU A 44 3.58 8.18 -3.40
C LEU A 44 3.74 8.82 -4.79
N ASN A 45 4.97 9.14 -5.18
CA ASN A 45 5.26 9.68 -6.51
C ASN A 45 5.28 8.61 -7.62
N GLY A 46 5.00 7.34 -7.32
CA GLY A 46 5.02 6.25 -8.30
C GLY A 46 6.43 5.94 -8.84
N LYS A 47 7.49 6.38 -8.14
CA LYS A 47 8.88 6.12 -8.54
C LYS A 47 9.40 4.77 -8.02
N LYS A 48 8.61 4.08 -7.20
CA LYS A 48 8.87 2.72 -6.69
C LYS A 48 7.62 1.87 -6.92
N ASP A 49 7.59 1.18 -8.06
CA ASP A 49 6.59 0.17 -8.41
C ASP A 49 7.34 -1.14 -8.75
N PRO A 50 7.09 -2.26 -8.03
CA PRO A 50 6.13 -2.43 -6.95
C PRO A 50 6.46 -1.65 -5.67
N MET A 51 5.41 -1.30 -4.92
CA MET A 51 5.51 -0.69 -3.59
C MET A 51 6.45 -1.53 -2.69
N PRO A 52 7.41 -0.93 -1.98
CA PRO A 52 8.28 -1.66 -1.07
C PRO A 52 7.51 -2.46 -0.02
N GLU A 53 7.93 -3.70 0.22
CA GLU A 53 7.28 -4.60 1.18
C GLU A 53 7.24 -4.01 2.59
N SER A 54 8.26 -3.25 2.99
CA SER A 54 8.28 -2.54 4.27
C SER A 54 7.12 -1.55 4.44
N ILE A 55 6.72 -0.88 3.36
CA ILE A 55 5.57 0.03 3.36
C ILE A 55 4.27 -0.77 3.39
N ILE A 56 4.17 -1.85 2.63
CA ILE A 56 3.00 -2.75 2.60
C ILE A 56 2.76 -3.34 4.01
N ASN A 57 3.82 -3.82 4.65
CA ASN A 57 3.78 -4.35 6.02
C ASN A 57 3.41 -3.27 7.04
N ALA A 58 3.95 -2.05 6.91
CA ALA A 58 3.60 -0.92 7.78
C ALA A 58 2.13 -0.47 7.62
N LEU A 59 1.53 -0.71 6.46
CA LEU A 59 0.09 -0.51 6.22
C LEU A 59 -0.78 -1.67 6.73
N GLY A 60 -0.16 -2.77 7.21
CA GLY A 60 -0.87 -3.94 7.72
C GLY A 60 -1.30 -4.95 6.65
N TYR A 61 -0.71 -4.89 5.45
CA TYR A 61 -0.99 -5.82 4.35
C TYR A 61 0.18 -6.79 4.17
N VAL A 62 -0.07 -7.87 3.42
CA VAL A 62 0.95 -8.85 3.01
C VAL A 62 0.92 -9.00 1.49
N THR A 63 2.10 -9.12 0.88
CA THR A 63 2.22 -9.45 -0.54
C THR A 63 2.08 -10.95 -0.74
N GLN A 64 1.12 -11.38 -1.56
CA GLN A 64 1.00 -12.78 -1.99
C GLN A 64 1.30 -12.88 -3.47
N ILE A 65 2.22 -13.77 -3.84
CA ILE A 65 2.48 -14.12 -5.24
C ILE A 65 1.48 -15.21 -5.61
N VAL A 66 0.53 -14.87 -6.48
CA VAL A 66 -0.49 -15.81 -6.97
C VAL A 66 -0.19 -16.22 -8.41
N CYS A 67 -0.23 -17.53 -8.66
CA CYS A 67 -0.20 -18.08 -10.02
C CYS A 67 -1.60 -17.93 -10.64
N ILE A 68 -1.75 -16.99 -11.57
CA ILE A 68 -3.00 -16.82 -12.30
C ILE A 68 -2.95 -17.75 -13.53
N PRO A 69 -3.91 -18.69 -13.68
CA PRO A 69 -3.95 -19.52 -14.88
C PRO A 69 -4.18 -18.62 -16.09
N MET A 70 -3.34 -18.77 -17.11
CA MET A 70 -3.58 -18.12 -18.39
C MET A 70 -4.88 -18.70 -18.96
N ARG A 71 -5.91 -17.85 -19.14
CA ARG A 71 -7.22 -18.26 -19.67
C ARG A 71 -6.99 -19.10 -20.95
N GLY A 72 -7.39 -20.37 -20.92
CA GLY A 72 -7.41 -21.26 -22.09
C GLY A 72 -6.40 -22.40 -22.13
N GLN A 73 -5.49 -22.56 -21.15
CA GLN A 73 -4.50 -23.65 -21.17
C GLN A 73 -4.83 -24.89 -20.31
N ASN A 74 -5.88 -24.83 -19.46
CA ASN A 74 -6.40 -26.01 -18.78
C ASN A 74 -7.63 -26.51 -19.54
N ARG A 75 -7.43 -27.31 -20.59
CA ARG A 75 -8.49 -28.08 -21.24
C ARG A 75 -8.05 -29.52 -21.44
#